data_AF-A0A8X8VWP5-F1
#
_entry.id   AF-A0A8X8VWP5-F1
#
_cell.length_a   1.000
_cell.length_b   1.000
_cell.length_c   1.000
_cell.angle_alpha   90.00
_cell.angle_beta   90.00
_cell.angle_gamma   90.00
#
_symmetry.space_group_name_H-M   'P 1'
#
loop_
_entity.id
_entity.type
_entity.pdbx_description
1 polymer ?
#
loop_
_entity_poly.entity_id
_entity_poly.type
_entity_poly.pdbx_seq_one_letter_code
_entity_poly.pdbx_strand_id
1 'polypeptide(L)'
;MASIPQTKPINTWGGARFSQPFSLLNSKSISIRRTQSRKGKINCALQSPSVLTFPKQPFPAPALPKSDPGPAQWNLIQRAAAAALDAVEGAVVARERRHALPKTADPAVQISGNYAPVPERQVRHNLPVTGAIPECVRGVYVRNGANPLHEPVGGHHLFDGDGMVHAVSFDGGNTASYACRFTETERFVQERALGKPVFPKAIGELHGHLGIARLMLFYARGLCGLVDHSRGSGVANAGLVYHGGRLLAMSEDDLPYEVRVTPSGDLRTVGRYDFGGQLRSTMIAHPKIDPRTAEMFALSYDVVRSRT
;
A
#
# COMPACT_ATOMS: atom_id res chain seq x y z
N MET A 1 -31.38 5.92 44.40
CA MET A 1 -30.86 4.84 43.53
C MET A 1 -31.82 4.73 42.36
N ALA A 2 -31.48 5.40 41.27
CA ALA A 2 -32.39 5.63 40.15
C ALA A 2 -31.98 4.75 38.96
N SER A 3 -32.94 3.96 38.51
CA SER A 3 -32.99 3.22 37.26
C SER A 3 -33.13 4.18 36.09
N ILE A 4 -32.35 3.96 35.02
CA ILE A 4 -32.44 4.70 33.76
C ILE A 4 -33.04 3.78 32.69
N PRO A 5 -34.14 4.17 32.02
CA PRO A 5 -34.72 3.43 30.89
C PRO A 5 -34.18 3.93 29.52
N GLN A 6 -34.29 3.06 28.51
CA GLN A 6 -33.97 3.30 27.11
C GLN A 6 -34.88 4.35 26.44
N THR A 7 -34.34 5.15 25.51
CA THR A 7 -35.12 5.83 24.46
C THR A 7 -34.41 5.79 23.09
N LYS A 8 -35.25 5.63 22.06
CA LYS A 8 -35.05 5.43 20.61
C LYS A 8 -34.42 6.60 19.83
N PRO A 9 -34.01 6.39 18.56
CA PRO A 9 -33.36 7.42 17.73
C PRO A 9 -34.37 8.43 17.16
N ILE A 10 -33.96 9.69 17.05
CA ILE A 10 -34.70 10.75 16.37
C ILE A 10 -34.04 11.04 15.02
N ASN A 11 -34.75 10.70 13.95
CA ASN A 11 -34.59 11.30 12.64
C ASN A 11 -35.37 12.62 12.63
N THR A 12 -34.70 13.74 12.39
CA THR A 12 -35.36 14.99 11.97
C THR A 12 -34.59 15.65 10.85
N TRP A 13 -35.15 15.56 9.64
CA TRP A 13 -34.95 16.56 8.60
C TRP A 13 -35.66 17.84 9.05
N GLY A 14 -34.92 18.95 9.14
CA GLY A 14 -35.44 20.26 9.46
C GLY A 14 -34.61 21.32 8.76
N GLY A 15 -35.16 21.91 7.70
CA GLY A 15 -34.53 23.02 7.00
C GLY A 15 -34.48 24.27 7.86
N ALA A 16 -33.30 24.88 7.96
CA ALA A 16 -33.12 26.20 8.52
C ALA A 16 -32.84 27.21 7.40
N ARG A 17 -33.83 28.05 7.11
CA ARG A 17 -33.64 29.30 6.36
C ARG A 17 -32.90 30.29 7.27
N PHE A 18 -31.74 30.76 6.84
CA PHE A 18 -31.09 31.92 7.44
C PHE A 18 -31.28 33.13 6.53
N SER A 19 -32.14 34.04 6.98
CA SER A 19 -32.24 35.42 6.50
C SER A 19 -31.55 36.31 7.52
N GLN A 20 -30.55 37.09 7.12
CA GLN A 20 -30.27 38.50 7.50
C GLN A 20 -29.00 39.00 6.76
N PRO A 21 -28.97 40.26 6.28
CA PRO A 21 -27.90 40.77 5.42
C PRO A 21 -26.73 41.34 6.26
N PHE A 22 -25.49 41.03 5.86
CA PHE A 22 -24.30 41.64 6.45
C PHE A 22 -24.11 43.07 5.92
N SER A 23 -24.12 44.05 6.82
CA SER A 23 -23.73 45.44 6.56
C SER A 23 -22.21 45.56 6.41
N LEU A 24 -21.75 46.17 5.32
CA LEU A 24 -20.35 46.50 5.05
C LEU A 24 -19.83 47.56 6.04
N LEU A 25 -18.89 47.17 6.90
CA LEU A 25 -18.14 48.09 7.76
C LEU A 25 -16.90 48.63 7.03
N ASN A 26 -16.98 49.94 6.78
CA ASN A 26 -15.93 50.96 6.65
C ASN A 26 -14.46 50.52 6.64
N SER A 27 -13.78 50.75 5.51
CA SER A 27 -12.35 50.46 5.31
C SER A 27 -11.49 51.61 5.85
N LYS A 28 -10.87 51.44 7.03
CA LYS A 28 -9.79 52.31 7.49
C LYS A 28 -8.45 51.75 7.01
N SER A 29 -7.68 52.55 6.28
CA SER A 29 -6.38 52.17 5.75
C SER A 29 -5.36 51.93 6.86
N ILE A 30 -4.75 50.75 6.86
CA ILE A 30 -3.61 50.40 7.72
C ILE A 30 -2.34 50.76 6.94
N SER A 31 -1.61 51.76 7.43
CA SER A 31 -0.28 52.11 6.90
C SER A 31 0.76 51.13 7.44
N ILE A 32 1.28 50.27 6.57
CA ILE A 32 2.40 49.36 6.89
C ILE A 32 3.71 50.10 6.62
N ARG A 33 4.44 50.45 7.68
CA ARG A 33 5.84 50.92 7.55
C ARG A 33 6.71 49.77 7.06
N ARG A 34 7.32 49.95 5.90
CA ARG A 34 8.23 49.00 5.26
C ARG A 34 9.55 48.96 6.03
N THR A 35 9.71 48.05 6.98
CA THR A 35 11.02 47.70 7.52
C THR A 35 11.87 47.10 6.40
N GLN A 36 13.09 47.62 6.22
CA GLN A 36 14.03 47.11 5.22
C GLN A 36 14.34 45.63 5.50
N SER A 37 13.68 44.74 4.77
CA SER A 37 14.02 43.33 4.70
C SER A 37 15.42 43.21 4.09
N ARG A 38 16.38 42.64 4.82
CA ARG A 38 17.57 42.07 4.20
C ARG A 38 17.07 41.12 3.11
N LYS A 39 17.41 41.38 1.84
CA LYS A 39 17.13 40.47 0.73
C LYS A 39 17.98 39.22 0.94
N GLY A 40 17.47 38.24 1.68
CA GLY A 40 17.97 36.88 1.57
C GLY A 40 17.74 36.42 0.13
N LYS A 41 18.81 36.05 -0.59
CA LYS A 41 18.67 35.34 -1.86
C LYS A 41 18.06 33.98 -1.55
N ILE A 42 16.74 33.85 -1.70
CA ILE A 42 16.11 32.54 -1.75
C ILE A 42 16.41 32.00 -3.15
N ASN A 43 17.42 31.14 -3.25
CA ASN A 43 17.66 30.39 -4.48
C ASN A 43 16.55 29.35 -4.60
N CYS A 44 15.58 29.63 -5.46
CA CYS A 44 14.49 28.71 -5.77
C CYS A 44 15.03 27.54 -6.62
N ALA A 45 14.62 26.31 -6.29
CA ALA A 45 15.03 25.09 -7.00
C ALA A 45 14.60 25.02 -8.48
N LEU A 46 13.79 25.99 -8.96
CA LEU A 46 13.44 26.13 -10.38
C LEU A 46 14.65 26.39 -11.30
N GLN A 47 15.81 26.74 -10.74
CA GLN A 47 17.06 26.93 -11.50
C GLN A 47 18.09 25.80 -11.30
N SER A 48 17.75 24.74 -10.56
CA SER A 48 18.59 23.56 -10.49
C SER A 48 18.47 22.79 -11.80
N PRO A 49 19.59 22.45 -12.49
CA PRO A 49 19.51 21.56 -13.65
C PRO A 49 18.81 20.27 -13.23
N SER A 50 17.89 19.76 -14.05
CA SER A 50 17.24 18.48 -13.81
C SER A 50 18.30 17.40 -13.63
N VAL A 51 18.57 16.99 -12.40
CA VAL A 51 19.42 15.83 -12.11
C VAL A 51 18.57 14.57 -12.32
N LEU A 52 18.06 14.39 -13.53
CA LEU A 52 17.55 13.11 -14.00
C LEU A 52 18.71 12.28 -14.54
N THR A 53 19.84 12.29 -13.82
CA THR A 53 20.90 11.33 -14.06
C THR A 53 20.48 10.06 -13.33
N PHE A 54 19.63 9.26 -13.98
CA PHE A 54 19.37 7.91 -13.50
C PHE A 54 20.72 7.18 -13.49
N PRO A 55 21.22 6.71 -12.34
CA PRO A 55 22.45 5.93 -12.33
C PRO A 55 22.24 4.72 -13.24
N LYS A 56 23.11 4.56 -14.26
CA LYS A 56 23.19 3.35 -15.11
C LYS A 56 23.72 2.14 -14.31
N GLN A 57 23.52 2.11 -13.00
CA GLN A 57 23.92 0.95 -12.22
C GLN A 57 22.96 -0.19 -12.55
N PRO A 58 23.46 -1.38 -12.95
CA PRO A 58 22.63 -2.56 -12.89
C PRO A 58 22.20 -2.68 -11.42
N PHE A 59 20.89 -2.57 -11.16
CA PHE A 59 20.38 -2.86 -9.83
C PHE A 59 20.83 -4.29 -9.50
N PRO A 60 21.62 -4.50 -8.45
CA PRO A 60 21.97 -5.85 -8.03
C PRO A 60 20.66 -6.60 -7.79
N ALA A 61 20.63 -7.89 -8.17
CA ALA A 61 19.51 -8.76 -7.86
C ALA A 61 19.09 -8.58 -6.39
N PRO A 62 17.79 -8.60 -6.07
CA PRO A 62 17.31 -8.30 -4.73
C PRO A 62 18.04 -9.12 -3.67
N ALA A 63 18.85 -8.45 -2.84
CA ALA A 63 19.35 -9.05 -1.62
C ALA A 63 18.21 -8.96 -0.60
N LEU A 64 17.42 -10.04 -0.52
CA LEU A 64 16.44 -10.21 0.54
C LEU A 64 17.14 -10.12 1.91
N PRO A 65 16.57 -9.40 2.90
CA PRO A 65 17.05 -9.49 4.27
C PRO A 65 17.09 -10.95 4.73
N LYS A 66 18.17 -11.36 5.40
CA LYS A 66 18.44 -12.71 5.92
C LYS A 66 17.54 -13.13 7.09
N SER A 67 16.24 -12.90 6.97
CA SER A 67 15.24 -13.60 7.78
C SER A 67 14.39 -14.42 6.82
N ASP A 68 15.05 -15.36 6.13
CA ASP A 68 14.33 -16.41 5.42
C ASP A 68 13.65 -17.26 6.50
N PRO A 69 12.31 -17.27 6.61
CA PRO A 69 11.67 -18.37 7.29
C PRO A 69 12.20 -19.64 6.62
N GLY A 70 12.75 -20.57 7.41
CA GLY A 70 13.26 -21.83 6.89
C GLY A 70 12.23 -22.50 5.97
N PRO A 71 12.66 -23.31 5.00
CA PRO A 71 11.78 -23.88 3.99
C PRO A 71 10.58 -24.55 4.65
N ALA A 72 9.39 -24.37 4.06
CA ALA A 72 8.15 -24.95 4.56
C ALA A 72 8.35 -26.44 4.86
N GLN A 73 8.20 -26.82 6.14
CA GLN A 73 8.42 -28.19 6.60
C GLN A 73 7.23 -29.08 6.23
N TRP A 74 7.10 -29.39 4.95
CA TRP A 74 6.07 -30.28 4.44
C TRP A 74 6.40 -31.75 4.66
N ASN A 75 5.37 -32.54 4.96
CA ASN A 75 5.47 -34.00 4.96
C ASN A 75 5.57 -34.56 3.52
N LEU A 76 5.83 -35.86 3.37
CA LEU A 76 6.03 -36.49 2.07
C LEU A 76 4.81 -36.37 1.14
N ILE A 77 3.60 -36.47 1.69
CA ILE A 77 2.35 -36.36 0.93
C ILE A 77 2.19 -34.93 0.41
N GLN A 78 2.42 -33.93 1.25
CA GLN A 78 2.37 -32.52 0.88
C GLN A 78 3.42 -32.17 -0.18
N ARG A 79 4.64 -32.71 -0.07
CA ARG A 79 5.69 -32.52 -1.10
C ARG A 79 5.28 -33.12 -2.44
N ALA A 80 4.72 -34.33 -2.44
CA ALA A 80 4.23 -34.97 -3.66
C ALA A 80 3.05 -34.18 -4.27
N ALA A 81 2.11 -33.72 -3.44
CA ALA A 81 0.99 -32.88 -3.88
C ALA A 81 1.49 -31.55 -4.46
N ALA A 82 2.44 -30.88 -3.81
CA ALA A 82 3.04 -29.64 -4.31
C ALA A 82 3.68 -29.85 -5.68
N ALA A 83 4.51 -30.89 -5.84
CA ALA A 83 5.15 -31.21 -7.12
C ALA A 83 4.13 -31.49 -8.24
N ALA A 84 3.07 -32.24 -7.93
CA ALA A 84 2.00 -32.52 -8.90
C ALA A 84 1.23 -31.25 -9.31
N LEU A 85 0.85 -30.40 -8.34
CA LEU A 85 0.15 -29.15 -8.60
C LEU A 85 1.03 -28.14 -9.36
N ASP A 86 2.34 -28.12 -9.09
CA ASP A 86 3.30 -27.30 -9.84
C ASP A 86 3.45 -27.76 -11.29
N ALA A 87 3.43 -29.08 -11.54
CA ALA A 87 3.41 -29.61 -12.90
C ALA A 87 2.13 -29.20 -13.66
N VAL A 88 0.98 -29.21 -12.98
CA VAL A 88 -0.29 -28.72 -13.54
C VAL A 88 -0.21 -27.22 -13.84
N GLU A 89 0.31 -26.41 -12.91
CA GLU A 89 0.53 -24.98 -13.13
C GLU A 89 1.42 -24.72 -14.35
N GLY A 90 2.53 -25.44 -14.47
CA GLY A 90 3.43 -25.35 -15.62
C GLY A 90 2.72 -25.63 -16.95
N ALA A 91 1.82 -26.61 -16.97
CA ALA A 91 1.01 -26.90 -18.16
C ALA A 91 -0.02 -25.80 -18.47
N VAL A 92 -0.65 -25.21 -17.44
CA VAL A 92 -1.56 -24.07 -17.59
C VAL A 92 -0.82 -22.85 -18.15
N VAL A 93 0.33 -22.50 -17.56
CA VAL A 93 1.19 -21.40 -18.02
C VAL A 93 1.68 -21.63 -19.45
N ALA A 94 2.12 -22.85 -19.79
CA ALA A 94 2.56 -23.18 -21.14
C ALA A 94 1.42 -23.04 -22.17
N ARG A 95 0.17 -23.31 -21.77
CA ARG A 95 -1.01 -23.10 -22.61
C ARG A 95 -1.35 -21.61 -22.74
N GLU A 96 -1.30 -20.84 -21.66
CA GLU A 96 -1.51 -19.38 -21.68
C GLU A 96 -0.54 -18.69 -22.65
N ARG A 97 0.74 -19.08 -22.61
CA ARG A 97 1.80 -18.52 -23.47
C ARG A 97 1.60 -18.78 -24.98
N ARG A 98 0.67 -19.65 -25.38
CA ARG A 98 0.31 -19.83 -26.80
C ARG A 98 -0.44 -18.64 -27.38
N HIS A 99 -1.01 -17.80 -26.52
CA HIS A 99 -1.68 -16.58 -26.89
C HIS A 99 -0.91 -15.39 -26.32
N ALA A 100 -0.79 -14.32 -27.09
CA ALA A 100 -0.23 -13.08 -26.58
C ALA A 100 -1.12 -12.54 -25.45
N LEU A 101 -0.51 -12.11 -24.35
CA LEU A 101 -1.22 -11.43 -23.28
C LEU A 101 -1.68 -10.04 -23.77
N PRO A 102 -2.86 -9.55 -23.35
CA PRO A 102 -3.21 -8.16 -23.58
C PRO A 102 -2.21 -7.26 -22.86
N LYS A 103 -1.94 -6.07 -23.40
CA LYS A 103 -0.97 -5.12 -22.82
C LYS A 103 -1.25 -4.77 -21.35
N THR A 104 -2.50 -4.86 -20.92
CA THR A 104 -2.93 -4.62 -19.54
C THR A 104 -2.49 -5.74 -18.58
N ALA A 105 -2.24 -6.94 -19.07
CA ALA A 105 -1.80 -8.08 -18.26
C ALA A 105 -0.41 -8.61 -18.68
N ASP A 106 0.25 -8.00 -19.65
CA ASP A 106 1.60 -8.38 -20.08
C ASP A 106 2.65 -7.75 -19.14
N PRO A 107 3.40 -8.56 -18.36
CA PRO A 107 4.44 -8.03 -17.47
C PRO A 107 5.49 -7.19 -18.23
N ALA A 108 5.83 -7.56 -19.47
CA ALA A 108 6.81 -6.81 -20.26
C ALA A 108 6.37 -5.37 -20.55
N VAL A 109 5.07 -5.06 -20.44
CA VAL A 109 4.52 -3.71 -20.48
C VAL A 109 4.34 -3.15 -19.08
N GLN A 110 3.66 -3.90 -18.21
CA GLN A 110 3.15 -3.43 -16.92
C GLN A 110 4.24 -3.12 -15.89
N ILE A 111 5.38 -3.81 -15.95
CA ILE A 111 6.53 -3.59 -15.06
C ILE A 111 7.77 -3.11 -15.83
N SER A 112 7.56 -2.42 -16.96
CA SER A 112 8.65 -1.86 -17.75
C SER A 112 9.20 -0.54 -17.17
N GLY A 113 10.49 -0.27 -17.41
CA GLY A 113 11.13 0.98 -17.01
C GLY A 113 11.04 1.22 -15.50
N ASN A 114 10.57 2.41 -15.10
CA ASN A 114 10.49 2.80 -13.69
C ASN A 114 9.30 2.18 -12.94
N TYR A 115 8.50 1.32 -13.58
CA TYR A 115 7.49 0.47 -12.94
C TYR A 115 8.05 -0.89 -12.48
N ALA A 116 9.29 -1.20 -12.86
CA ALA A 116 9.96 -2.43 -12.42
C ALA A 116 10.10 -2.46 -10.89
N PRO A 117 10.00 -3.66 -10.26
CA PRO A 117 10.17 -3.79 -8.83
C PRO A 117 11.59 -3.44 -8.40
N VAL A 118 11.72 -2.90 -7.19
CA VAL A 118 13.01 -2.62 -6.54
C VAL A 118 13.15 -3.44 -5.25
N PRO A 119 14.40 -3.74 -4.82
CA PRO A 119 14.61 -4.40 -3.54
C PRO A 119 14.37 -3.44 -2.36
N GLU A 120 14.18 -4.02 -1.19
CA GLU A 120 14.19 -3.27 0.06
C GLU A 120 15.51 -2.51 0.26
N ARG A 121 15.41 -1.40 0.98
CA ARG A 121 16.57 -0.61 1.40
C ARG A 121 16.45 -0.39 2.90
N GLN A 122 17.48 -0.85 3.61
CA GLN A 122 17.71 -0.47 5.00
C GLN A 122 17.82 1.06 5.10
N VAL A 123 17.63 1.58 6.31
CA VAL A 123 17.69 3.01 6.54
C VAL A 123 19.03 3.57 6.10
N ARG A 124 18.97 4.53 5.18
CA ARG A 124 20.11 5.36 4.81
C ARG A 124 19.90 6.76 5.37
N HIS A 125 20.70 7.12 6.35
CA HIS A 125 20.74 8.46 6.92
C HIS A 125 21.59 9.42 6.05
N ASN A 126 21.46 10.72 6.31
CA ASN A 126 22.29 11.77 5.71
C ASN A 126 22.31 11.71 4.18
N LEU A 127 21.13 11.63 3.56
CA LEU A 127 21.02 11.71 2.11
C LEU A 127 21.60 13.04 1.60
N PRO A 128 22.23 13.04 0.40
CA PRO A 128 22.75 14.27 -0.18
C PRO A 128 21.63 15.25 -0.47
N VAL A 129 21.76 16.48 0.03
CA VAL A 129 20.80 17.58 -0.16
C VAL A 129 21.43 18.66 -1.05
N THR A 130 20.71 19.08 -2.08
CA THR A 130 21.04 20.29 -2.85
C THR A 130 20.03 21.39 -2.51
N GLY A 131 20.53 22.58 -2.14
CA GLY A 131 19.70 23.65 -1.58
C GLY A 131 19.56 23.54 -0.06
N ALA A 132 18.40 23.92 0.47
CA ALA A 132 18.12 23.85 1.91
C ALA A 132 16.69 23.34 2.16
N ILE A 133 16.57 22.32 3.01
CA ILE A 133 15.29 21.83 3.53
C ILE A 133 14.80 22.84 4.57
N PRO A 134 13.57 23.37 4.47
CA PRO A 134 13.06 24.33 5.45
C PRO A 134 12.99 23.73 6.86
N GLU A 135 13.45 24.46 7.87
CA GLU A 135 13.52 24.01 9.28
C GLU A 135 12.15 23.63 9.88
N CYS A 136 11.07 24.15 9.29
CA CYS A 136 9.70 23.84 9.68
C CYS A 136 9.22 22.45 9.17
N VAL A 137 9.91 21.84 8.20
CA VAL A 137 9.57 20.52 7.69
C VAL A 137 10.12 19.47 8.65
N ARG A 138 9.22 18.88 9.43
CA ARG A 138 9.52 17.78 10.36
C ARG A 138 8.45 16.71 10.23
N GLY A 139 8.86 15.46 10.09
CA GLY A 139 7.95 14.34 9.92
C GLY A 139 8.43 13.36 8.85
N VAL A 140 7.50 12.53 8.37
CA VAL A 140 7.82 11.44 7.44
C VAL A 140 6.89 11.53 6.25
N TYR A 141 7.47 11.66 5.05
CA TYR A 141 6.75 11.42 3.82
C TYR A 141 6.73 9.92 3.54
N VAL A 142 5.53 9.34 3.44
CA VAL A 142 5.36 7.92 3.12
C VAL A 142 4.58 7.75 1.82
N ARG A 143 4.97 6.74 1.03
CA ARG A 143 4.30 6.41 -0.23
C ARG A 143 4.23 4.89 -0.38
N ASN A 144 3.05 4.39 -0.73
CA ASN A 144 2.83 2.98 -1.06
C ASN A 144 2.88 2.76 -2.57
N GLY A 145 3.00 1.51 -2.99
CA GLY A 145 2.91 1.11 -4.38
C GLY A 145 3.06 -0.39 -4.57
N ALA A 146 2.73 -0.85 -5.78
CA ALA A 146 2.91 -2.23 -6.18
C ALA A 146 4.38 -2.50 -6.53
N ASN A 147 4.90 -3.59 -6.01
CA ASN A 147 6.28 -4.02 -6.21
C ASN A 147 6.30 -5.56 -6.11
N PRO A 148 6.04 -6.33 -7.18
CA PRO A 148 6.03 -7.79 -7.07
C PRO A 148 7.36 -8.32 -6.52
N LEU A 149 7.32 -9.12 -5.45
CA LEU A 149 8.51 -9.74 -4.85
C LEU A 149 9.17 -10.72 -5.81
N HIS A 150 8.34 -11.58 -6.40
CA HIS A 150 8.75 -12.60 -7.36
C HIS A 150 8.32 -12.21 -8.76
N GLU A 151 9.14 -12.59 -9.75
CA GLU A 151 8.80 -12.38 -11.15
C GLU A 151 7.48 -13.08 -11.51
N PRO A 152 6.53 -12.39 -12.17
CA PRO A 152 5.26 -13.01 -12.55
C PRO A 152 5.45 -14.16 -13.52
N VAL A 153 4.83 -15.31 -13.23
CA VAL A 153 4.91 -16.52 -14.07
C VAL A 153 4.00 -16.47 -15.31
N GLY A 154 2.95 -15.64 -15.25
CA GLY A 154 1.96 -15.41 -16.30
C GLY A 154 1.48 -13.97 -16.31
N GLY A 155 0.19 -13.75 -16.52
CA GLY A 155 -0.38 -12.40 -16.59
C GLY A 155 -0.20 -11.59 -15.30
N HIS A 156 0.13 -10.32 -15.43
CA HIS A 156 0.35 -9.39 -14.33
C HIS A 156 -0.07 -7.99 -14.75
N HIS A 157 -1.01 -7.40 -14.00
CA HIS A 157 -1.33 -5.98 -14.08
C HIS A 157 -0.49 -5.20 -13.06
N LEU A 158 -0.22 -3.92 -13.33
CA LEU A 158 0.50 -3.02 -12.42
C LEU A 158 0.00 -3.06 -10.95
N PHE A 159 -1.31 -3.26 -10.76
CA PHE A 159 -1.95 -3.28 -9.44
C PHE A 159 -1.87 -4.63 -8.70
N ASP A 160 -1.38 -5.69 -9.35
CA ASP A 160 -1.29 -7.02 -8.74
C ASP A 160 -0.01 -7.23 -7.90
N GLY A 161 0.91 -6.26 -7.89
CA GLY A 161 2.19 -6.37 -7.19
C GLY A 161 2.06 -6.22 -5.67
N ASP A 162 2.99 -6.82 -4.92
CA ASP A 162 3.02 -6.74 -3.46
C ASP A 162 3.22 -5.30 -2.97
N GLY A 163 2.60 -4.93 -1.85
CA GLY A 163 2.68 -3.58 -1.30
C GLY A 163 4.07 -3.27 -0.73
N MET A 164 4.71 -2.23 -1.21
CA MET A 164 5.96 -1.70 -0.66
C MET A 164 5.82 -0.24 -0.26
N VAL A 165 6.17 0.06 0.99
CA VAL A 165 6.15 1.41 1.54
C VAL A 165 7.55 2.00 1.46
N HIS A 166 7.63 3.21 0.94
CA HIS A 166 8.80 4.08 0.99
C HIS A 166 8.60 5.15 2.05
N ALA A 167 9.63 5.44 2.82
CA ALA A 167 9.64 6.51 3.82
C ALA A 167 10.82 7.45 3.61
N VAL A 168 10.56 8.75 3.65
CA VAL A 168 11.58 9.80 3.74
C VAL A 168 11.33 10.60 5.01
N SER A 169 12.29 10.59 5.94
CA SER A 169 12.16 11.27 7.23
C SER A 169 12.95 12.57 7.26
N PHE A 170 12.39 13.60 7.89
CA PHE A 170 12.97 14.92 8.06
C PHE A 170 12.95 15.32 9.54
N ASP A 171 14.10 15.77 10.06
CA ASP A 171 14.29 16.15 11.47
C ASP A 171 14.37 17.67 11.70
N GLY A 172 14.34 18.46 10.63
CA GLY A 172 14.50 19.92 10.68
C GLY A 172 15.97 20.39 10.68
N GLY A 173 16.95 19.48 10.67
CA GLY A 173 18.39 19.77 10.68
C GLY A 173 19.04 19.88 9.30
N ASN A 174 18.25 20.18 8.25
CA ASN A 174 18.67 20.09 6.84
C ASN A 174 19.19 18.68 6.45
N THR A 175 18.66 17.64 7.09
CA THR A 175 18.98 16.24 6.79
C THR A 175 17.73 15.47 6.35
N ALA A 176 17.94 14.36 5.63
CA ALA A 176 16.89 13.41 5.29
C ALA A 176 17.42 11.98 5.39
N SER A 177 16.54 11.05 5.74
CA SER A 177 16.79 9.60 5.68
C SER A 177 15.78 8.90 4.78
N TYR A 178 16.14 7.76 4.23
CA TYR A 178 15.27 6.95 3.37
C TYR A 178 15.32 5.47 3.76
N ALA A 179 14.15 4.82 3.71
CA ALA A 179 14.01 3.37 3.77
C ALA A 179 12.85 2.91 2.87
N CYS A 180 12.88 1.66 2.42
CA CYS A 180 11.72 1.03 1.81
C CYS A 180 11.62 -0.44 2.22
N ARG A 181 10.40 -0.86 2.59
CA ARG A 181 10.08 -2.21 3.08
C ARG A 181 8.78 -2.70 2.49
N PHE A 182 8.70 -4.00 2.25
CA PHE A 182 7.44 -4.64 1.96
C PHE A 182 6.51 -4.58 3.17
N THR A 183 5.22 -4.45 2.89
CA THR A 183 4.20 -4.77 3.89
C THR A 183 4.13 -6.29 3.98
N GLU A 184 4.35 -6.85 5.16
CA GLU A 184 4.38 -8.29 5.37
C GLU A 184 2.95 -8.83 5.45
N THR A 185 2.27 -8.85 4.29
CA THR A 185 0.93 -9.42 4.17
C THR A 185 0.97 -10.94 4.33
N GLU A 186 -0.16 -11.55 4.70
CA GLU A 186 -0.25 -13.02 4.83
C GLU A 186 0.10 -13.73 3.51
N ARG A 187 -0.30 -13.14 2.37
CA ARG A 187 0.15 -13.56 1.04
C ARG A 187 1.67 -13.49 0.91
N PHE A 188 2.23 -12.31 1.17
CA PHE A 188 3.63 -12.01 0.93
C PHE A 188 4.56 -12.90 1.76
N VAL A 189 4.23 -13.12 3.04
CA VAL A 189 5.00 -14.00 3.93
C VAL A 189 5.02 -15.43 3.41
N GLN A 190 3.90 -15.94 2.91
CA GLN A 190 3.81 -17.29 2.35
C GLN A 190 4.57 -17.41 1.02
N GLU A 191 4.38 -16.47 0.09
CA GLU A 191 5.10 -16.47 -1.20
C GLU A 191 6.63 -16.31 -0.98
N ARG A 192 7.06 -15.51 -0.01
CA ARG A 192 8.47 -15.40 0.39
C ARG A 192 9.01 -16.75 0.89
N ALA A 193 8.30 -17.43 1.79
CA ALA A 193 8.72 -18.72 2.34
C ALA A 193 8.77 -19.83 1.28
N LEU A 194 7.91 -19.77 0.26
CA LEU A 194 7.86 -20.72 -0.85
C LEU A 194 8.84 -20.39 -1.99
N GLY A 195 9.39 -19.17 -2.01
CA GLY A 195 10.32 -18.70 -3.04
C GLY A 195 9.71 -18.54 -4.43
N LYS A 196 8.37 -18.44 -4.53
CA LYS A 196 7.65 -18.31 -5.81
C LYS A 196 6.25 -17.70 -5.60
N PRO A 197 5.63 -17.13 -6.66
CA PRO A 197 4.24 -16.69 -6.59
C PRO A 197 3.32 -17.91 -6.53
N VAL A 198 2.31 -17.89 -5.65
CA VAL A 198 1.30 -18.96 -5.52
C VAL A 198 -0.13 -18.43 -5.39
N PHE A 199 -0.31 -17.17 -4.96
CA PHE A 199 -1.60 -16.52 -4.88
C PHE A 199 -1.95 -15.92 -6.25
N PRO A 200 -3.17 -16.19 -6.77
CA PRO A 200 -3.54 -15.71 -8.08
C PRO A 200 -3.53 -14.18 -8.13
N LYS A 201 -3.20 -13.63 -9.29
CA LYS A 201 -3.22 -12.18 -9.55
C LYS A 201 -4.65 -11.74 -9.91
N ALA A 202 -5.19 -10.77 -9.16
CA ALA A 202 -6.60 -10.40 -9.24
C ALA A 202 -7.01 -9.92 -10.64
N ILE A 203 -6.19 -9.08 -11.26
CA ILE A 203 -6.47 -8.54 -12.61
C ILE A 203 -5.76 -9.37 -13.67
N GLY A 204 -4.44 -9.56 -13.53
CA GLY A 204 -3.59 -10.19 -14.54
C GLY A 204 -3.92 -11.66 -14.85
N GLU A 205 -4.46 -12.41 -13.88
CA GLU A 205 -4.75 -13.84 -14.05
C GLU A 205 -6.26 -14.14 -13.97
N LEU A 206 -6.97 -13.62 -12.96
CA LEU A 206 -8.37 -14.01 -12.73
C LEU A 206 -9.36 -13.41 -13.75
N HIS A 207 -9.03 -12.32 -14.42
CA HIS A 207 -9.85 -11.76 -15.51
C HIS A 207 -9.56 -12.40 -16.88
N GLY A 208 -8.61 -13.34 -16.97
CA GLY A 208 -8.26 -14.06 -18.19
C GLY A 208 -9.07 -15.33 -18.41
N HIS A 209 -9.03 -15.89 -19.63
CA HIS A 209 -9.78 -17.11 -20.01
C HIS A 209 -9.46 -18.36 -19.18
N LEU A 210 -8.31 -18.39 -18.49
CA LEU A 210 -7.89 -19.49 -17.61
C LEU A 210 -7.89 -19.10 -16.11
N GLY A 211 -8.49 -17.96 -15.77
CA GLY A 211 -8.61 -17.48 -14.38
C GLY A 211 -9.29 -18.49 -13.45
N ILE A 212 -10.31 -19.21 -13.92
CA ILE A 212 -10.98 -20.27 -13.15
C ILE A 212 -10.02 -21.43 -12.87
N ALA A 213 -9.15 -21.81 -13.82
CA ALA A 213 -8.18 -22.88 -13.61
C ALA A 213 -7.12 -22.47 -12.57
N ARG A 214 -6.66 -21.21 -12.60
CA ARG A 214 -5.76 -20.63 -11.59
C ARG A 214 -6.40 -20.62 -10.20
N LEU A 215 -7.69 -20.26 -10.12
CA LEU A 215 -8.45 -20.25 -8.87
C LEU A 215 -8.62 -21.67 -8.31
N MET A 216 -8.97 -22.64 -9.15
CA MET A 216 -9.07 -24.06 -8.77
C MET A 216 -7.73 -24.59 -8.24
N LEU A 217 -6.62 -24.27 -8.91
CA LEU A 217 -5.28 -24.65 -8.48
C LEU A 217 -4.94 -24.05 -7.11
N PHE A 218 -5.27 -22.78 -6.88
CA PHE A 218 -5.06 -22.11 -5.61
C PHE A 218 -5.85 -22.78 -4.47
N TYR A 219 -7.13 -23.08 -4.67
CA TYR A 219 -7.92 -23.79 -3.66
C TYR A 219 -7.45 -25.23 -3.45
N ALA A 220 -7.00 -25.93 -4.50
CA ALA A 220 -6.40 -27.26 -4.36
C ALA A 220 -5.13 -27.22 -3.49
N ARG A 221 -4.26 -26.21 -3.67
CA ARG A 221 -3.11 -25.96 -2.78
C ARG A 221 -3.56 -25.73 -1.34
N GLY A 222 -4.65 -24.99 -1.13
CA GLY A 222 -5.26 -24.79 0.18
C GLY A 222 -5.74 -26.08 0.84
N LEU A 223 -6.46 -26.93 0.09
CA LEU A 223 -6.93 -28.25 0.57
C LEU A 223 -5.79 -29.19 0.94
N CYS A 224 -4.65 -29.09 0.26
CA CYS A 224 -3.45 -29.85 0.60
C CYS A 224 -2.63 -29.24 1.76
N GLY A 225 -3.07 -28.12 2.34
CA GLY A 225 -2.34 -27.42 3.41
C GLY A 225 -1.01 -26.82 2.94
N LEU A 226 -0.90 -26.46 1.66
CA LEU A 226 0.29 -25.85 1.08
C LEU A 226 0.27 -24.33 1.15
N VAL A 227 -0.94 -23.75 1.22
CA VAL A 227 -1.20 -22.31 1.32
C VAL A 227 -2.39 -22.09 2.26
N ASP A 228 -2.30 -21.09 3.13
CA ASP A 228 -3.41 -20.63 3.98
C ASP A 228 -4.00 -19.35 3.40
N HIS A 229 -5.26 -19.44 2.95
CA HIS A 229 -6.01 -18.31 2.40
C HIS A 229 -7.08 -17.78 3.37
N SER A 230 -7.22 -18.40 4.56
CA SER A 230 -8.23 -18.02 5.56
C SER A 230 -7.91 -16.70 6.27
N ARG A 231 -6.65 -16.28 6.23
CA ARG A 231 -6.13 -15.10 6.93
C ARG A 231 -6.05 -13.85 6.06
N GLY A 232 -6.62 -13.88 4.86
CA GLY A 232 -6.58 -12.78 3.89
C GLY A 232 -5.54 -13.03 2.81
N SER A 233 -5.81 -12.49 1.62
CA SER A 233 -4.96 -12.65 0.43
C SER A 233 -4.58 -11.30 -0.20
N GLY A 234 -4.84 -10.20 0.48
CA GLY A 234 -4.60 -8.85 -0.04
C GLY A 234 -3.11 -8.53 -0.19
N VAL A 235 -2.84 -7.58 -1.07
CA VAL A 235 -1.49 -7.11 -1.41
C VAL A 235 -1.10 -5.81 -0.69
N ALA A 236 -2.05 -5.10 -0.08
CA ALA A 236 -1.82 -3.88 0.70
C ALA A 236 -1.01 -2.78 -0.03
N ASN A 237 -1.24 -2.57 -1.32
CA ASN A 237 -0.49 -1.64 -2.18
C ASN A 237 -1.25 -0.33 -2.53
N ALA A 238 -2.53 -0.22 -2.14
CA ALA A 238 -3.48 0.76 -2.68
C ALA A 238 -3.51 2.08 -1.89
N GLY A 239 -2.37 2.51 -1.37
CA GLY A 239 -2.22 3.76 -0.61
C GLY A 239 -2.07 3.56 0.89
N LEU A 240 -2.06 4.69 1.62
CA LEU A 240 -1.81 4.76 3.05
C LEU A 240 -2.73 5.80 3.69
N VAL A 241 -3.13 5.55 4.93
CA VAL A 241 -3.83 6.53 5.77
C VAL A 241 -3.23 6.55 7.17
N TYR A 242 -3.15 7.73 7.79
CA TYR A 242 -2.74 7.88 9.19
C TYR A 242 -3.97 8.21 10.04
N HIS A 243 -4.37 7.30 10.93
CA HIS A 243 -5.57 7.44 11.75
C HIS A 243 -5.35 6.80 13.12
N GLY A 244 -5.82 7.44 14.19
CA GLY A 244 -5.73 6.89 15.55
C GLY A 244 -4.29 6.56 16.01
N GLY A 245 -3.30 7.32 15.54
CA GLY A 245 -1.89 7.09 15.85
C GLY A 245 -1.22 5.97 15.03
N ARG A 246 -1.92 5.38 14.05
CA ARG A 246 -1.46 4.25 13.24
C ARG A 246 -1.35 4.64 11.78
N LEU A 247 -0.28 4.19 11.12
CA LEU A 247 -0.17 4.23 9.67
C LEU A 247 -0.71 2.90 9.12
N LEU A 248 -1.71 2.98 8.25
CA LEU A 248 -2.41 1.82 7.70
C LEU A 248 -2.12 1.73 6.20
N ALA A 249 -1.49 0.63 5.78
CA ALA A 249 -1.35 0.24 4.38
C ALA A 249 -2.67 -0.39 3.91
N MET A 250 -3.23 0.19 2.85
CA MET A 250 -4.58 -0.13 2.39
C MET A 250 -4.55 -1.25 1.33
N SER A 251 -5.49 -2.19 1.41
CA SER A 251 -5.78 -3.19 0.36
C SER A 251 -7.22 -3.01 -0.09
N GLU A 252 -7.50 -3.18 -1.38
CA GLU A 252 -8.88 -3.05 -1.91
C GLU A 252 -9.78 -4.23 -1.51
N ASP A 253 -9.17 -5.40 -1.32
CA ASP A 253 -9.79 -6.71 -1.17
C ASP A 253 -9.49 -7.39 0.18
N ASP A 254 -8.91 -6.65 1.12
CA ASP A 254 -8.50 -7.15 2.43
C ASP A 254 -8.64 -6.08 3.51
N LEU A 255 -8.46 -6.45 4.78
CA LEU A 255 -8.24 -5.52 5.88
C LEU A 255 -6.95 -4.72 5.66
N PRO A 256 -6.86 -3.49 6.20
CA PRO A 256 -5.62 -2.74 6.20
C PRO A 256 -4.55 -3.43 7.05
N TYR A 257 -3.29 -3.13 6.77
CA TYR A 257 -2.14 -3.57 7.59
C TYR A 257 -1.54 -2.38 8.33
N GLU A 258 -1.36 -2.49 9.64
CA GLU A 258 -0.61 -1.48 10.39
C GLU A 258 0.88 -1.60 10.05
N VAL A 259 1.45 -0.46 9.65
CA VAL A 259 2.88 -0.26 9.44
C VAL A 259 3.36 0.77 10.45
N ARG A 260 4.53 0.55 11.04
CA ARG A 260 5.15 1.47 11.97
C ARG A 260 6.42 2.03 11.36
N VAL A 261 6.55 3.36 11.38
CA VAL A 261 7.85 4.01 11.21
C VAL A 261 8.57 3.92 12.56
N THR A 262 9.71 3.24 12.57
CA THR A 262 10.54 3.05 13.76
C THR A 262 11.29 4.33 14.12
N PRO A 263 11.79 4.49 15.36
CA PRO A 263 12.60 5.64 15.74
C PRO A 263 13.88 5.82 14.90
N SER A 264 14.43 4.75 14.34
CA SER A 264 15.57 4.81 13.42
C SER A 264 15.17 5.25 12.01
N GLY A 265 13.88 5.37 11.68
CA GLY A 265 13.39 5.69 10.34
C GLY A 265 13.18 4.47 9.43
N ASP A 266 13.32 3.25 9.95
CA ASP A 266 12.93 2.02 9.24
C ASP A 266 11.42 1.80 9.31
N LEU A 267 10.91 0.90 8.47
CA LEU A 267 9.51 0.51 8.42
C LEU A 267 9.34 -0.91 8.97
N ARG A 268 8.29 -1.15 9.75
CA ARG A 268 7.96 -2.47 10.27
C ARG A 268 6.46 -2.74 10.16
N THR A 269 6.10 -3.86 9.56
CA THR A 269 4.72 -4.34 9.58
C THR A 269 4.38 -4.80 11.00
N VAL A 270 3.30 -4.28 11.57
CA VAL A 270 2.77 -4.71 12.87
C VAL A 270 1.79 -5.87 12.69
N GLY A 271 0.98 -5.81 11.63
CA GLY A 271 0.08 -6.90 11.24
C GLY A 271 -1.21 -6.39 10.61
N ARG A 272 -2.08 -7.34 10.24
CA ARG A 272 -3.43 -7.09 9.71
C ARG A 272 -4.29 -6.45 10.81
N TYR A 273 -5.01 -5.37 10.49
CA TYR A 273 -5.67 -4.51 11.47
C TYR A 273 -7.18 -4.44 11.24
N ASP A 274 -7.94 -4.92 12.22
CA ASP A 274 -9.41 -5.06 12.17
C ASP A 274 -10.15 -4.03 13.04
N PHE A 275 -9.44 -2.97 13.48
CA PHE A 275 -9.97 -1.93 14.38
C PHE A 275 -10.45 -2.50 15.73
N GLY A 276 -9.78 -3.52 16.25
CA GLY A 276 -10.16 -4.16 17.52
C GLY A 276 -11.39 -5.04 17.36
N GLY A 277 -11.46 -5.78 16.26
CA GLY A 277 -12.57 -6.68 15.92
C GLY A 277 -13.84 -6.01 15.40
N GLN A 278 -13.81 -4.68 15.20
CA GLN A 278 -14.96 -3.91 14.72
C GLN A 278 -15.17 -4.04 13.21
N LEU A 279 -14.08 -4.10 12.44
CA LEU A 279 -14.12 -4.26 10.99
C LEU A 279 -14.11 -5.75 10.63
N ARG A 280 -15.26 -6.26 10.18
CA ARG A 280 -15.44 -7.69 9.81
C ARG A 280 -15.48 -7.93 8.30
N SER A 281 -15.39 -6.87 7.50
CA SER A 281 -15.43 -6.90 6.03
C SER A 281 -14.23 -6.14 5.46
N THR A 282 -14.03 -6.23 4.15
CA THR A 282 -13.11 -5.34 3.45
C THR A 282 -13.60 -3.88 3.54
N MET A 283 -12.71 -2.93 3.27
CA MET A 283 -13.04 -1.52 3.14
C MET A 283 -12.33 -0.94 1.90
N ILE A 284 -12.87 0.11 1.31
CA ILE A 284 -12.18 0.80 0.21
C ILE A 284 -10.82 1.32 0.65
N ALA A 285 -9.86 1.38 -0.28
CA ALA A 285 -8.52 1.85 0.00
C ALA A 285 -8.39 3.38 0.22
N HIS A 286 -9.48 4.13 0.00
CA HIS A 286 -9.50 5.59 0.08
C HIS A 286 -10.53 6.14 1.09
N PRO A 287 -10.43 5.76 2.39
CA PRO A 287 -11.25 6.38 3.42
C PRO A 287 -10.92 7.88 3.54
N LYS A 288 -11.85 8.64 4.10
CA LYS A 288 -11.73 10.10 4.29
C LYS A 288 -11.70 10.41 5.78
N ILE A 289 -10.73 11.22 6.20
CA ILE A 289 -10.64 11.70 7.57
C ILE A 289 -11.17 13.14 7.62
N ASP A 290 -12.11 13.41 8.51
CA ASP A 290 -12.58 14.76 8.78
C ASP A 290 -11.51 15.52 9.60
N PRO A 291 -10.97 16.65 9.12
CA PRO A 291 -9.93 17.38 9.85
C PRO A 291 -10.43 18.06 11.13
N ARG A 292 -11.74 18.21 11.33
CA ARG A 292 -12.34 18.82 12.53
C ARG A 292 -12.63 17.77 13.60
N THR A 293 -13.26 16.65 13.23
CA THR A 293 -13.67 15.62 14.20
C THR A 293 -12.64 14.51 14.36
N ALA A 294 -11.67 14.40 13.44
CA ALA A 294 -10.72 13.31 13.32
C ALA A 294 -11.37 11.93 13.05
N GLU A 295 -12.67 11.88 12.77
CA GLU A 295 -13.38 10.66 12.39
C GLU A 295 -12.95 10.19 11.00
N MET A 296 -12.87 8.88 10.82
CA MET A 296 -12.58 8.25 9.53
C MET A 296 -13.86 7.65 8.95
N PHE A 297 -14.27 8.16 7.79
CA PHE A 297 -15.39 7.67 7.01
C PHE A 297 -14.89 6.73 5.92
N ALA A 298 -15.47 5.54 5.87
CA ALA A 298 -15.12 4.51 4.89
C ALA A 298 -16.37 3.90 4.27
N LEU A 299 -16.19 3.28 3.12
CA LEU A 299 -17.20 2.48 2.44
C LEU A 299 -16.70 1.04 2.29
N SER A 300 -17.63 0.12 2.16
CA SER A 300 -17.37 -1.29 1.87
C SER A 300 -18.40 -1.75 0.84
N TYR A 301 -17.99 -2.61 -0.08
CA TYR A 301 -18.85 -3.23 -1.06
C TYR A 301 -18.59 -4.73 -1.08
N ASP A 302 -19.65 -5.52 -1.25
CA ASP A 302 -19.62 -6.97 -1.32
C ASP A 302 -20.21 -7.39 -2.67
N VAL A 303 -19.41 -8.07 -3.48
CA VAL A 303 -19.77 -8.45 -4.85
C VAL A 303 -20.68 -9.68 -4.92
N VAL A 304 -20.81 -10.44 -3.83
CA VAL A 304 -21.65 -11.64 -3.75
C VAL A 304 -22.98 -11.33 -3.08
N ARG A 305 -22.97 -10.48 -2.05
CA ARG A 305 -24.16 -10.18 -1.26
C ARG A 305 -24.96 -9.03 -1.87
N SER A 306 -25.94 -9.34 -2.72
CA SER A 306 -26.98 -8.37 -3.06
C SER A 306 -27.94 -8.20 -1.88
N ARG A 307 -28.34 -6.95 -1.58
CA ARG A 307 -29.44 -6.70 -0.64
C ARG A 307 -30.72 -7.24 -1.29
N THR A 308 -31.15 -8.40 -0.83
CA THR A 308 -32.53 -8.87 -0.94
C THR A 308 -33.34 -8.30 0.22
#